data_AF-A0A3D1J762-F1
#
_entry.id   AF-A0A3D1J762-F1
#
_cell.length_a   1.000
_cell.length_b   1.000
_cell.length_c   1.000
_cell.angle_alpha   90.00
_cell.angle_beta   90.00
_cell.angle_gamma   90.00
#
_symmetry.space_group_name_H-M   'P 1'
#
loop_
_entity.id
_entity.type
_entity.pdbx_description
1 polymer ?
#
loop_
_entity_poly.entity_id
_entity_poly.type
_entity_poly.pdbx_seq_one_letter_code
_entity_poly.pdbx_strand_id
1 'polypeptide(L)'
;VAHDEGEVVPQPIGSAGGMKKIQQFGGFFDETTIVLCGDALIDLDLKSALFEHKRKGALASVITKEVPWDKVSDYGVVVTDEHGKVLSFQEKPKHADARSNFASTGIYIFEPQVLDLIPADTVFDIGTDLFPMMVEQGLPFYAQKRTYNWIDIGSVTDFWTVSQSVLMGEVAQMEVPGLQIAEGLWVGLNTQIEWEGTIIEGPVYIGSGCHIEAGCHIVGPTWIGHGSHICAGAEVIRSVLFEYTRISPDVYLDEKVVFKEYSVSRDGEMVHVSAFGNSEWGNARDRRLKRRFGNGHKLEKANAA
;
A
#
# COMPACT_ATOMS: atom_id res chain seq x y z
N VAL A 1 6.33 -23.90 1.16
CA VAL A 1 6.66 -25.24 0.62
C VAL A 1 5.54 -25.60 -0.35
N ALA A 2 5.86 -26.07 -1.55
CA ALA A 2 4.83 -26.57 -2.46
C ALA A 2 4.50 -28.00 -2.03
N HIS A 3 3.25 -28.25 -1.64
CA HIS A 3 2.78 -29.62 -1.46
C HIS A 3 2.50 -30.24 -2.84
N ASP A 4 2.49 -31.58 -2.94
CA ASP A 4 2.30 -32.33 -4.19
C ASP A 4 0.97 -31.99 -4.94
N GLU A 5 0.08 -31.22 -4.31
CA GLU A 5 -1.18 -30.72 -4.87
C GLU A 5 -1.06 -29.32 -5.54
N GLY A 6 0.16 -28.74 -5.62
CA GLY A 6 0.40 -27.44 -6.24
C GLY A 6 0.04 -26.23 -5.38
N GLU A 7 -0.40 -26.45 -4.14
CA GLU A 7 -0.69 -25.40 -3.18
C GLU A 7 0.61 -24.87 -2.56
N VAL A 8 0.89 -23.59 -2.79
CA VAL A 8 2.04 -22.90 -2.19
C VAL A 8 1.62 -22.39 -0.82
N VAL A 9 1.98 -23.11 0.24
CA VAL A 9 1.79 -22.63 1.61
C VAL A 9 3.01 -21.79 2.00
N PRO A 10 2.85 -20.47 2.23
CA PRO A 10 3.94 -19.64 2.74
C PRO A 10 4.28 -20.07 4.16
N GLN A 11 5.56 -20.24 4.44
CA GLN A 11 6.08 -20.48 5.78
C GLN A 11 6.98 -19.28 6.14
N PRO A 12 6.39 -18.16 6.59
CA PRO A 12 7.17 -17.00 7.00
C PRO A 12 8.03 -17.37 8.20
N ILE A 13 9.29 -16.92 8.19
CA ILE A 13 10.28 -17.16 9.26
C ILE A 13 10.58 -15.89 10.06
N GLY A 14 9.60 -14.98 10.13
CA GLY A 14 9.78 -13.66 10.72
C GLY A 14 10.60 -12.71 9.84
N SER A 15 10.49 -11.43 10.16
CA SER A 15 11.16 -10.33 9.45
C SER A 15 12.69 -10.44 9.48
N ALA A 16 13.27 -10.73 10.65
CA ALA A 16 14.71 -10.89 10.82
C ALA A 16 15.20 -12.23 10.23
N GLY A 17 14.46 -13.32 10.43
CA GLY A 17 14.78 -14.62 9.82
C GLY A 17 14.78 -14.54 8.28
N GLY A 18 13.87 -13.76 7.69
CA GLY A 18 13.86 -13.45 6.26
C GLY A 18 15.16 -12.79 5.79
N MET A 19 15.65 -11.80 6.53
CA MET A 19 16.94 -11.15 6.26
C MET A 19 18.10 -12.15 6.35
N LYS A 20 18.13 -12.99 7.40
CA LYS A 20 19.18 -14.02 7.55
C LYS A 20 19.20 -15.00 6.39
N LYS A 21 18.03 -15.42 5.90
CA LYS A 21 17.90 -16.31 4.75
C LYS A 21 18.42 -15.69 3.45
N ILE A 22 18.12 -14.41 3.22
CA ILE A 22 18.68 -13.66 2.08
C ILE A 22 20.21 -13.59 2.19
N GLN A 23 20.74 -13.33 3.39
CA GLN A 23 22.19 -13.33 3.62
C GLN A 23 22.84 -14.68 3.33
N GLN A 24 22.24 -15.77 3.81
CA GLN A 24 22.77 -17.13 3.57
C GLN A 24 22.70 -17.53 2.10
N PHE A 25 21.68 -17.06 1.39
CA PHE A 25 21.50 -17.36 -0.02
C PHE A 25 22.50 -16.61 -0.91
N GLY A 26 22.77 -15.32 -0.62
CA GLY A 26 23.46 -14.46 -1.58
C GLY A 26 24.46 -13.46 -1.02
N GLY A 27 24.69 -13.39 0.30
CA GLY A 27 25.64 -12.44 0.89
C GLY A 27 25.26 -10.97 0.63
N PHE A 28 23.99 -10.62 0.79
CA PHE A 28 23.46 -9.33 0.35
C PHE A 28 23.79 -8.15 1.28
N PHE A 29 23.89 -8.40 2.58
CA PHE A 29 23.97 -7.39 3.64
C PHE A 29 25.41 -7.25 4.19
N ASP A 30 26.37 -7.09 3.29
CA ASP A 30 27.79 -6.97 3.63
C ASP A 30 28.21 -5.53 4.00
N GLU A 31 27.29 -4.57 3.82
CA GLU A 31 27.45 -3.16 4.15
C GLU A 31 26.28 -2.66 5.02
N THR A 32 26.40 -1.43 5.50
CA THR A 32 25.33 -0.76 6.24
C THR A 32 24.05 -0.73 5.41
N THR A 33 23.02 -1.34 5.94
CA THR A 33 21.76 -1.54 5.24
C THR A 33 20.66 -0.71 5.88
N ILE A 34 19.90 -0.01 5.06
CA ILE A 34 18.66 0.64 5.47
C ILE A 34 17.51 -0.34 5.17
N VAL A 35 16.75 -0.67 6.20
CA VAL A 35 15.53 -1.47 6.12
C VAL A 35 14.33 -0.53 6.25
N LEU A 36 13.36 -0.67 5.35
CA LEU A 36 12.17 0.16 5.28
C LEU A 36 10.94 -0.74 5.21
N CYS A 37 9.86 -0.36 5.90
CA CYS A 37 8.56 -0.99 5.73
C CYS A 37 8.04 -0.70 4.30
N GLY A 38 7.46 -1.71 3.66
CA GLY A 38 7.06 -1.64 2.24
C GLY A 38 5.73 -0.92 1.98
N ASP A 39 5.02 -0.55 3.04
CA ASP A 39 3.64 -0.06 3.07
C ASP A 39 3.51 1.32 3.71
N ALA A 40 4.61 2.07 3.84
CA ALA A 40 4.62 3.41 4.41
C ALA A 40 5.08 4.45 3.39
N LEU A 41 4.39 5.60 3.37
CA LEU A 41 4.83 6.79 2.65
C LEU A 41 5.64 7.68 3.59
N ILE A 42 6.87 8.00 3.18
CA ILE A 42 7.81 8.80 3.98
C ILE A 42 8.55 9.86 3.16
N ASP A 43 8.88 10.98 3.81
CA ASP A 43 9.78 12.03 3.28
C ASP A 43 11.05 12.20 4.15
N LEU A 44 11.44 11.13 4.85
CA LEU A 44 12.57 11.10 5.77
C LEU A 44 13.90 11.40 5.06
N ASP A 45 14.70 12.32 5.61
CA ASP A 45 16.11 12.50 5.21
C ASP A 45 16.98 11.32 5.68
N LEU A 46 17.06 10.29 4.84
CA LEU A 46 17.87 9.10 5.07
C LEU A 46 19.37 9.39 5.18
N LYS A 47 19.87 10.45 4.54
CA LYS A 47 21.30 10.81 4.62
C LYS A 47 21.65 11.31 6.01
N SER A 48 20.81 12.16 6.57
CA SER A 48 20.96 12.62 7.96
C SER A 48 20.86 11.47 8.95
N ALA A 49 19.92 10.53 8.73
CA ALA A 49 19.77 9.33 9.54
C ALA A 49 21.01 8.43 9.54
N LEU A 50 21.56 8.19 8.36
CA LEU A 50 22.79 7.42 8.17
C LEU A 50 24.00 8.11 8.81
N PHE A 51 24.12 9.43 8.66
CA PHE A 51 25.21 10.19 9.26
C PHE A 51 25.23 10.06 10.78
N GLU A 52 24.09 10.19 11.44
CA GLU A 52 23.99 10.02 12.90
C GLU A 52 24.30 8.58 13.33
N HIS A 53 23.79 7.58 12.60
CA HIS A 53 24.07 6.16 12.85
C HIS A 53 25.58 5.89 12.88
N LYS A 54 26.29 6.34 11.84
CA LYS A 54 27.74 6.21 11.74
C LYS A 54 28.48 6.98 12.83
N ARG A 55 28.08 8.23 13.12
CA ARG A 55 28.70 9.06 14.15
C ARG A 55 28.60 8.44 15.54
N LYS A 56 27.49 7.77 15.85
CA LYS A 56 27.27 7.09 17.14
C LYS A 56 27.98 5.75 17.25
N GLY A 57 28.55 5.22 16.16
CA GLY A 57 29.06 3.85 16.13
C GLY A 57 27.95 2.83 16.44
N ALA A 58 26.74 3.12 16.00
CA ALA A 58 25.58 2.28 16.24
C ALA A 58 25.73 0.97 15.47
N LEU A 59 25.36 -0.14 16.11
CA LEU A 59 25.19 -1.43 15.44
C LEU A 59 23.79 -1.51 14.80
N ALA A 60 22.80 -0.94 15.48
CA ALA A 60 21.46 -0.72 14.96
C ALA A 60 20.98 0.69 15.29
N SER A 61 20.22 1.29 14.38
CA SER A 61 19.41 2.46 14.67
C SER A 61 17.96 2.23 14.27
N VAL A 62 17.03 2.68 15.12
CA VAL A 62 15.59 2.70 14.83
C VAL A 62 15.13 4.15 14.69
N ILE A 63 14.40 4.46 13.62
CA ILE A 63 13.78 5.78 13.47
C ILE A 63 12.44 5.76 14.20
N THR A 64 12.26 6.73 15.09
CA THR A 64 11.05 6.82 15.91
C THR A 64 10.30 8.11 15.66
N LYS A 65 8.98 8.01 15.82
CA LYS A 65 8.05 9.14 15.75
C LYS A 65 7.18 9.15 16.99
N GLU A 66 6.92 10.34 17.52
CA GLU A 66 5.97 10.50 18.60
C GLU A 66 4.55 10.30 18.09
N VAL A 67 3.78 9.43 18.74
CA VAL A 67 2.38 9.16 18.42
C VAL A 67 1.47 9.56 19.59
N PRO A 68 0.19 9.87 19.33
CA PRO A 68 -0.81 10.00 20.38
C PRO A 68 -0.87 8.73 21.26
N TRP A 69 -1.04 8.91 22.57
CA TRP A 69 -1.02 7.80 23.54
C TRP A 69 -2.07 6.72 23.24
N ASP A 70 -3.25 7.11 22.76
CA ASP A 70 -4.35 6.23 22.36
C ASP A 70 -3.99 5.30 21.19
N LYS A 71 -2.99 5.64 20.37
CA LYS A 71 -2.51 4.82 19.25
C LYS A 71 -1.28 3.96 19.57
N VAL A 72 -0.71 4.08 20.78
CA VAL A 72 0.55 3.41 21.13
C VAL A 72 0.46 1.89 21.03
N SER A 73 -0.72 1.31 21.25
CA SER A 73 -0.90 -0.15 21.21
C SER A 73 -0.80 -0.75 19.81
N ASP A 74 -0.82 0.09 18.77
CA ASP A 74 -0.74 -0.35 17.37
C ASP A 74 0.72 -0.58 16.92
N TYR A 75 1.70 -0.08 17.69
CA TYR A 75 3.10 0.02 17.28
C TYR A 75 4.09 -0.58 18.29
N GLY A 76 5.31 -0.85 17.82
CA GLY A 76 6.44 -1.12 18.70
C GLY A 76 6.92 0.15 19.39
N VAL A 77 7.00 0.16 20.72
CA VAL A 77 7.35 1.31 21.55
C VAL A 77 8.82 1.27 21.95
N VAL A 78 9.51 2.39 21.79
CA VAL A 78 10.94 2.51 22.08
C VAL A 78 11.15 3.42 23.28
N VAL A 79 11.83 2.92 24.31
CA VAL A 79 12.27 3.70 25.46
C VAL A 79 13.75 3.96 25.33
N THR A 80 14.18 5.21 25.54
CA THR A 80 15.59 5.59 25.45
C THR A 80 16.09 6.33 26.68
N ASP A 81 17.41 6.40 26.83
CA ASP A 81 18.06 7.40 27.68
C ASP A 81 18.10 8.79 26.99
N GLU A 82 18.76 9.75 27.64
CA GLU A 82 18.93 11.13 27.15
C GLU A 82 19.79 11.24 25.89
N HIS A 83 20.63 10.24 25.60
CA HIS A 83 21.50 10.18 24.43
C HIS A 83 20.87 9.38 23.27
N GLY A 84 19.68 8.83 23.49
CA GLY A 84 18.94 8.03 22.53
C GLY A 84 19.35 6.56 22.50
N LYS A 85 20.14 6.07 23.46
CA LYS A 85 20.41 4.63 23.57
C LYS A 85 19.13 3.92 23.98
N VAL A 86 18.78 2.84 23.30
CA VAL A 86 17.54 2.10 23.58
C VAL A 86 17.71 1.32 24.88
N LEU A 87 16.79 1.55 25.81
CA LEU A 87 16.73 0.90 27.12
C LEU A 87 15.73 -0.25 27.15
N SER A 88 14.68 -0.16 26.32
CA SER A 88 13.72 -1.25 26.12
C SER A 88 12.93 -1.04 24.82
N PHE A 89 12.56 -2.13 24.18
CA PHE A 89 11.63 -2.17 23.05
C PHE A 89 10.41 -3.01 23.46
N GLN A 90 9.21 -2.47 23.32
CA GLN A 90 7.95 -3.15 23.66
C GLN A 90 7.14 -3.32 22.37
N GLU A 91 7.00 -4.54 21.84
CA GLU A 91 6.17 -4.77 20.65
C GLU A 91 4.68 -4.68 21.02
N LYS A 92 3.94 -3.75 20.41
CA LYS A 92 2.48 -3.56 20.56
C LYS A 92 1.99 -3.70 22.01
N PRO A 93 2.55 -2.91 22.96
CA PRO A 93 2.18 -3.03 24.36
C PRO A 93 0.74 -2.56 24.55
N LYS A 94 0.08 -3.07 25.59
CA LYS A 94 -1.17 -2.46 26.04
C LYS A 94 -0.90 -1.02 26.46
N HIS A 95 -1.85 -0.12 26.20
CA HIS A 95 -1.76 1.29 26.59
C HIS A 95 -1.33 1.50 28.05
N ALA A 96 -1.81 0.70 29.00
CA ALA A 96 -1.46 0.83 30.42
C ALA A 96 -0.01 0.45 30.75
N ASP A 97 0.63 -0.36 29.90
CA ASP A 97 1.97 -0.90 30.10
C ASP A 97 3.03 -0.16 29.26
N ALA A 98 2.59 0.75 28.37
CA ALA A 98 3.45 1.53 27.52
C ALA A 98 4.27 2.54 28.33
N ARG A 99 5.59 2.46 28.22
CA ARG A 99 6.54 3.32 28.96
C ARG A 99 6.94 4.57 28.20
N SER A 100 6.51 4.68 26.95
CA SER A 100 6.78 5.79 26.05
C SER A 100 5.71 5.85 24.96
N ASN A 101 5.62 6.98 24.27
CA ASN A 101 4.82 7.18 23.07
C ASN A 101 5.68 7.37 21.81
N PHE A 102 6.98 7.05 21.87
CA PHE A 102 7.83 6.99 20.68
C PHE A 102 7.66 5.62 20.01
N ALA A 103 6.97 5.62 18.87
CA ALA A 103 6.72 4.45 18.05
C ALA A 103 7.89 4.21 17.08
N SER A 104 8.27 2.94 16.92
CA SER A 104 9.07 2.43 15.81
C SER A 104 8.29 2.59 14.51
N THR A 105 8.94 3.15 13.50
CA THR A 105 8.29 3.44 12.21
C THR A 105 8.55 2.39 11.13
N GLY A 106 9.16 1.26 11.50
CA GLY A 106 9.57 0.24 10.54
C GLY A 106 10.80 0.63 9.71
N ILE A 107 11.50 1.69 10.11
CA ILE A 107 12.73 2.17 9.45
C ILE A 107 13.93 1.91 10.35
N TYR A 108 14.85 1.10 9.85
CA TYR A 108 16.02 0.65 10.60
C TYR A 108 17.29 0.86 9.78
N ILE A 109 18.40 1.10 10.47
CA ILE A 109 19.74 1.12 9.88
C ILE A 109 20.56 0.08 10.62
N PHE A 110 21.07 -0.90 9.90
CA PHE A 110 21.82 -2.02 10.46
C PHE A 110 23.22 -2.08 9.89
N GLU A 111 24.18 -2.37 10.75
CA GLU A 111 25.48 -2.85 10.31
C GLU A 111 25.44 -4.37 10.12
N PRO A 112 26.30 -4.95 9.25
CA PRO A 112 26.30 -6.38 8.93
C PRO A 112 26.32 -7.32 10.14
N GLN A 113 27.01 -6.92 11.22
CA GLN A 113 27.16 -7.75 12.42
C GLN A 113 25.84 -7.99 13.17
N VAL A 114 24.78 -7.22 12.88
CA VAL A 114 23.44 -7.50 13.39
C VAL A 114 22.95 -8.88 12.93
N LEU A 115 23.33 -9.31 11.72
CA LEU A 115 22.91 -10.60 11.18
C LEU A 115 23.52 -11.79 11.90
N ASP A 116 24.62 -11.60 12.63
CA ASP A 116 25.24 -12.67 13.43
C ASP A 116 24.40 -13.00 14.67
N LEU A 117 23.53 -12.09 15.10
CA LEU A 117 22.58 -12.30 16.20
C LEU A 117 21.37 -13.13 15.78
N ILE A 118 21.09 -13.21 14.47
CA ILE A 118 19.89 -13.87 13.96
C ILE A 118 20.18 -15.35 13.69
N PRO A 119 19.49 -16.29 14.37
CA PRO A 119 19.66 -17.71 14.12
C PRO A 119 19.21 -18.09 12.70
N ALA A 120 19.93 -19.02 12.08
CA ALA A 120 19.57 -19.57 10.79
C ALA A 120 18.28 -20.42 10.88
N ASP A 121 17.48 -20.41 9.81
CA ASP A 121 16.31 -21.29 9.62
C ASP A 121 15.33 -21.32 10.80
N THR A 122 15.22 -20.20 11.53
CA THR A 122 14.39 -20.06 12.73
C THR A 122 13.42 -18.90 12.53
N VAL A 123 12.19 -19.04 13.04
CA VAL A 123 11.25 -17.93 13.11
C VAL A 123 11.81 -16.89 14.07
N PHE A 124 12.17 -15.72 13.54
CA PHE A 124 12.83 -14.67 14.30
C PHE A 124 12.41 -13.30 13.77
N ASP A 125 11.90 -12.46 14.64
CA ASP A 125 11.35 -11.15 14.30
C ASP A 125 12.19 -9.99 14.84
N ILE A 126 12.23 -8.89 14.09
CA ILE A 126 13.04 -7.73 14.45
C ILE A 126 12.55 -7.11 15.78
N GLY A 127 11.24 -6.88 15.90
CA GLY A 127 10.65 -6.20 17.06
C GLY A 127 10.55 -7.07 18.31
N THR A 128 10.17 -8.34 18.17
CA THR A 128 9.92 -9.24 19.31
C THR A 128 11.16 -9.98 19.80
N ASP A 129 12.13 -10.25 18.94
CA ASP A 129 13.28 -11.08 19.28
C ASP A 129 14.61 -10.31 19.19
N LEU A 130 14.92 -9.72 18.02
CA LEU A 130 16.21 -9.08 17.78
C LEU A 130 16.44 -7.87 18.68
N PHE A 131 15.50 -6.91 18.72
CA PHE A 131 15.67 -5.70 19.51
C PHE A 131 15.76 -5.95 21.01
N PRO A 132 14.88 -6.77 21.63
CA PRO A 132 15.04 -7.14 23.04
C PRO A 132 16.38 -7.80 23.33
N MET A 133 16.85 -8.70 22.45
CA MET A 133 18.17 -9.34 22.59
C MET A 133 19.32 -8.34 22.52
N MET A 134 19.28 -7.38 21.59
CA MET A 134 20.32 -6.33 21.49
C MET A 134 20.37 -5.45 22.75
N VAL A 135 19.21 -5.15 23.32
CA VAL A 135 19.10 -4.39 24.58
C VAL A 135 19.68 -5.20 25.75
N GLU A 136 19.31 -6.48 25.88
CA GLU A 136 19.80 -7.37 26.93
C GLU A 136 21.33 -7.54 26.90
N GLN A 137 21.90 -7.66 25.70
CA GLN A 137 23.35 -7.75 25.49
C GLN A 137 24.07 -6.39 25.60
N GLY A 138 23.34 -5.29 25.81
CA GLY A 138 23.89 -3.94 25.97
C GLY A 138 24.55 -3.37 24.71
N LEU A 139 24.21 -3.90 23.53
CA LEU A 139 24.82 -3.54 22.25
C LEU A 139 24.55 -2.07 21.88
N PRO A 140 25.33 -1.47 20.96
CA PRO A 140 25.14 -0.11 20.48
C PRO A 140 23.84 0.08 19.66
N PHE A 141 22.68 0.04 20.31
CA PHE A 141 21.36 0.22 19.71
C PHE A 141 20.79 1.58 20.10
N TYR A 142 20.45 2.41 19.10
CA TYR A 142 20.00 3.78 19.32
C TYR A 142 18.71 4.10 18.59
N ALA A 143 17.82 4.86 19.23
CA ALA A 143 16.71 5.49 18.53
C ALA A 143 17.13 6.86 17.99
N GLN A 144 16.59 7.22 16.83
CA GLN A 144 16.73 8.54 16.25
C GLN A 144 15.35 9.16 16.12
N LYS A 145 15.12 10.24 16.87
CA LYS A 145 13.88 11.01 16.83
C LYS A 145 13.99 12.01 15.68
N ARG A 146 13.04 11.97 14.74
CA ARG A 146 13.06 12.84 13.55
C ARG A 146 11.68 13.38 13.25
N THR A 147 11.63 14.57 12.66
CA THR A 147 10.40 15.17 12.15
C THR A 147 10.31 14.91 10.66
N TYR A 148 9.30 14.13 10.26
CA TYR A 148 9.03 13.76 8.87
C TYR A 148 7.59 13.23 8.75
N ASN A 149 7.06 13.24 7.55
CA ASN A 149 5.82 12.59 7.19
C ASN A 149 6.01 11.08 7.21
N TRP A 150 5.14 10.41 7.94
CA TRP A 150 5.09 8.96 8.02
C TRP A 150 3.61 8.61 8.01
N ILE A 151 3.19 8.01 6.91
CA ILE A 151 1.81 7.60 6.71
C ILE A 151 1.83 6.09 6.47
N ASP A 152 1.34 5.36 7.45
CA ASP A 152 1.21 3.92 7.45
C ASP A 152 -0.05 3.51 6.66
N ILE A 153 0.11 2.64 5.65
CA ILE A 153 -0.98 2.23 4.76
C ILE A 153 -1.29 0.75 5.03
N GLY A 154 -2.01 0.50 6.13
CA GLY A 154 -2.36 -0.85 6.56
C GLY A 154 -3.71 -1.36 6.06
N SER A 155 -4.59 -0.48 5.61
CA SER A 155 -5.94 -0.82 5.13
C SER A 155 -6.29 -0.16 3.79
N VAL A 156 -7.36 -0.63 3.15
CA VAL A 156 -7.85 -0.01 1.91
C VAL A 156 -8.41 1.40 2.17
N THR A 157 -8.97 1.63 3.35
CA THR A 157 -9.40 2.96 3.80
C THR A 157 -8.22 3.92 3.92
N ASP A 158 -7.09 3.45 4.46
CA ASP A 158 -5.85 4.24 4.52
C ASP A 158 -5.34 4.51 3.10
N PHE A 159 -5.30 3.48 2.25
CA PHE A 159 -4.87 3.62 0.87
C PHE A 159 -5.69 4.66 0.10
N TRP A 160 -7.02 4.61 0.24
CA TRP A 160 -7.91 5.60 -0.36
C TRP A 160 -7.61 7.00 0.19
N THR A 161 -7.56 7.15 1.52
CA THR A 161 -7.32 8.44 2.18
C THR A 161 -6.01 9.08 1.72
N VAL A 162 -4.93 8.29 1.68
CA VAL A 162 -3.63 8.76 1.19
C VAL A 162 -3.69 9.14 -0.28
N SER A 163 -4.36 8.35 -1.11
CA SER A 163 -4.55 8.68 -2.53
C SER A 163 -5.27 10.02 -2.72
N GLN A 164 -6.27 10.32 -1.89
CA GLN A 164 -6.95 11.61 -1.89
C GLN A 164 -5.98 12.75 -1.52
N SER A 165 -5.22 12.60 -0.42
CA SER A 165 -4.25 13.61 0.03
C SER A 165 -3.13 13.87 -0.99
N VAL A 166 -2.65 12.82 -1.68
CA VAL A 166 -1.66 12.95 -2.76
C VAL A 166 -2.23 13.79 -3.92
N LEU A 167 -3.44 13.49 -4.38
CA LEU A 167 -4.09 14.26 -5.46
C LEU A 167 -4.41 15.70 -5.06
N MET A 168 -4.68 15.94 -3.78
CA MET A 168 -4.88 17.29 -3.23
C MET A 168 -3.57 18.08 -3.05
N GLY A 169 -2.40 17.45 -3.26
CA GLY A 169 -1.11 18.10 -3.08
C GLY A 169 -0.70 18.29 -1.61
N GLU A 170 -1.30 17.53 -0.70
CA GLU A 170 -1.03 17.60 0.74
C GLU A 170 0.24 16.82 1.13
N VAL A 171 0.70 15.92 0.26
CA VAL A 171 1.90 15.10 0.45
C VAL A 171 3.08 15.70 -0.28
N ALA A 172 4.10 16.11 0.48
CA ALA A 172 5.30 16.73 -0.08
C ALA A 172 6.03 15.78 -1.05
N GLN A 173 6.65 16.36 -2.09
CA GLN A 173 7.48 15.65 -3.07
C GLN A 173 6.73 14.56 -3.88
N MET A 174 5.40 14.55 -3.84
CA MET A 174 4.58 13.77 -4.75
C MET A 174 3.89 14.69 -5.75
N GLU A 175 4.25 14.52 -7.02
CA GLU A 175 3.64 15.24 -8.12
C GLU A 175 2.64 14.31 -8.84
N VAL A 176 1.50 14.87 -9.26
CA VAL A 176 0.55 14.13 -10.09
C VAL A 176 1.14 13.95 -11.49
N PRO A 177 1.24 12.70 -12.00
CA PRO A 177 1.86 12.46 -13.30
C PRO A 177 0.99 12.97 -14.46
N GLY A 178 1.60 13.08 -15.64
CA GLY A 178 0.91 13.50 -16.87
C GLY A 178 0.98 15.01 -17.14
N LEU A 179 0.32 15.45 -18.21
CA LEU A 179 0.24 16.86 -18.56
C LEU A 179 -1.01 17.47 -17.91
N GLN A 180 -0.84 18.56 -17.19
CA GLN A 180 -1.98 19.34 -16.72
C GLN A 180 -2.59 20.12 -17.88
N ILE A 181 -3.79 19.73 -18.32
CA ILE A 181 -4.48 20.36 -19.47
C ILE A 181 -5.55 21.38 -19.06
N ALA A 182 -5.97 21.34 -17.80
CA ALA A 182 -6.84 22.32 -17.15
C ALA A 182 -6.53 22.37 -15.65
N GLU A 183 -7.03 23.38 -14.95
CA GLU A 183 -6.85 23.49 -13.50
C GLU A 183 -7.37 22.22 -12.79
N GLY A 184 -6.48 21.57 -12.04
CA GLY A 184 -6.80 20.31 -11.37
C GLY A 184 -7.05 19.11 -12.29
N LEU A 185 -6.71 19.15 -13.59
CA LEU A 185 -6.88 18.00 -14.49
C LEU A 185 -5.56 17.60 -15.15
N TRP A 186 -5.06 16.41 -14.79
CA TRP A 186 -3.86 15.81 -15.35
C TRP A 186 -4.19 14.64 -16.25
N VAL A 187 -3.60 14.60 -17.44
CA VAL A 187 -3.91 13.60 -18.46
C VAL A 187 -2.63 12.98 -19.02
N GLY A 188 -2.62 11.65 -19.10
CA GLY A 188 -1.56 10.84 -19.69
C GLY A 188 -1.60 10.80 -21.22
N LEU A 189 -0.57 10.21 -21.81
CA LEU A 189 -0.41 10.14 -23.27
C LEU A 189 -1.48 9.25 -23.92
N ASN A 190 -1.88 9.59 -25.15
CA ASN A 190 -2.83 8.81 -25.95
C ASN A 190 -4.20 8.59 -25.27
N THR A 191 -4.59 9.49 -24.38
CA THR A 191 -5.91 9.48 -23.75
C THR A 191 -6.90 10.26 -24.60
N GLN A 192 -8.07 9.66 -24.83
CA GLN A 192 -9.18 10.26 -25.58
C GLN A 192 -10.29 10.64 -24.60
N ILE A 193 -10.74 11.89 -24.69
CA ILE A 193 -11.85 12.41 -23.89
C ILE A 193 -12.86 13.00 -24.85
N GLU A 194 -14.07 12.44 -24.88
CA GLU A 194 -15.22 13.01 -25.58
C GLU A 194 -15.85 14.09 -24.70
N TRP A 195 -15.67 15.35 -25.07
CA TRP A 195 -16.09 16.50 -24.25
C TRP A 195 -17.60 16.81 -24.32
N GLU A 196 -18.33 16.23 -25.27
CA GLU A 196 -19.77 16.46 -25.40
C GLU A 196 -20.49 15.96 -24.14
N GLY A 197 -21.08 16.89 -23.38
CA GLY A 197 -21.78 16.60 -22.12
C GLY A 197 -20.89 16.14 -20.97
N THR A 198 -19.57 16.01 -21.16
CA THR A 198 -18.64 15.52 -20.14
C THR A 198 -18.19 16.66 -19.22
N ILE A 199 -18.30 16.44 -17.91
CA ILE A 199 -17.91 17.39 -16.86
C ILE A 199 -16.81 16.76 -16.02
N ILE A 200 -15.69 17.48 -15.85
CA ILE A 200 -14.57 17.04 -15.03
C ILE A 200 -14.20 18.14 -14.04
N GLU A 201 -14.30 17.85 -12.75
CA GLU A 201 -14.03 18.77 -11.65
C GLU A 201 -12.81 18.27 -10.85
N GLY A 202 -11.72 19.03 -10.87
CA GLY A 202 -10.45 18.63 -10.27
C GLY A 202 -10.45 18.54 -8.72
N PRO A 203 -9.44 17.89 -8.12
CA PRO A 203 -8.28 17.28 -8.79
C PRO A 203 -8.60 15.90 -9.40
N VAL A 204 -8.27 15.70 -10.67
CA VAL A 204 -8.49 14.44 -11.39
C VAL A 204 -7.25 14.08 -12.18
N TYR A 205 -6.79 12.84 -12.01
CA TYR A 205 -5.79 12.25 -12.88
C TYR A 205 -6.41 11.19 -13.79
N ILE A 206 -6.13 11.29 -15.10
CA ILE A 206 -6.52 10.31 -16.11
C ILE A 206 -5.26 9.76 -16.75
N GLY A 207 -4.95 8.49 -16.47
CA GLY A 207 -3.78 7.82 -17.00
C GLY A 207 -3.75 7.69 -18.51
N SER A 208 -2.57 7.37 -19.03
CA SER A 208 -2.33 7.14 -20.46
C SER A 208 -3.23 6.06 -21.07
N GLY A 209 -3.64 6.26 -22.33
CA GLY A 209 -4.41 5.29 -23.10
C GLY A 209 -5.85 5.12 -22.63
N CYS A 210 -6.36 6.03 -21.80
CA CYS A 210 -7.75 5.97 -21.34
C CYS A 210 -8.72 6.44 -22.43
N HIS A 211 -9.95 5.97 -22.35
CA HIS A 211 -11.05 6.41 -23.20
C HIS A 211 -12.23 6.84 -22.33
N ILE A 212 -12.58 8.12 -22.37
CA ILE A 212 -13.72 8.71 -21.67
C ILE A 212 -14.78 9.01 -22.74
N GLU A 213 -15.90 8.29 -22.70
CA GLU A 213 -17.03 8.51 -23.60
C GLU A 213 -17.83 9.78 -23.20
N ALA A 214 -18.73 10.20 -24.08
CA ALA A 214 -19.52 11.42 -23.88
C ALA A 214 -20.45 11.33 -22.66
N GLY A 215 -20.75 12.50 -22.06
CA GLY A 215 -21.70 12.61 -20.96
C GLY A 215 -21.19 12.11 -19.60
N CYS A 216 -19.90 11.85 -19.43
CA CYS A 216 -19.37 11.40 -18.13
C CYS A 216 -19.28 12.55 -17.13
N HIS A 217 -19.50 12.28 -15.83
CA HIS A 217 -19.25 13.23 -14.75
C HIS A 217 -18.14 12.69 -13.84
N ILE A 218 -17.00 13.37 -13.79
CA ILE A 218 -15.83 12.92 -13.03
C ILE A 218 -15.45 13.99 -12.01
N VAL A 219 -15.57 13.69 -10.72
CA VAL A 219 -15.34 14.64 -9.63
C VAL A 219 -14.19 14.18 -8.76
N GLY A 220 -13.25 15.09 -8.53
CA GLY A 220 -12.04 14.89 -7.76
C GLY A 220 -12.25 14.82 -6.23
N PRO A 221 -11.26 14.34 -5.47
CA PRO A 221 -10.00 13.75 -5.94
C PRO A 221 -10.21 12.36 -6.55
N THR A 222 -9.98 12.19 -7.86
CA THR A 222 -10.24 10.93 -8.57
C THR A 222 -9.02 10.52 -9.39
N TRP A 223 -8.65 9.24 -9.29
CA TRP A 223 -7.55 8.62 -10.03
C TRP A 223 -8.09 7.57 -11.00
N ILE A 224 -7.85 7.75 -12.29
CA ILE A 224 -8.22 6.79 -13.33
C ILE A 224 -6.94 6.17 -13.89
N GLY A 225 -6.69 4.90 -13.55
CA GLY A 225 -5.51 4.16 -13.96
C GLY A 225 -5.42 3.93 -15.48
N HIS A 226 -4.22 3.66 -15.96
CA HIS A 226 -3.90 3.54 -17.39
C HIS A 226 -4.80 2.56 -18.15
N GLY A 227 -5.15 2.90 -19.39
CA GLY A 227 -5.92 2.03 -20.28
C GLY A 227 -7.35 1.78 -19.82
N SER A 228 -7.88 2.58 -18.90
CA SER A 228 -9.25 2.48 -18.42
C SER A 228 -10.25 3.06 -19.41
N HIS A 229 -11.49 2.57 -19.35
CA HIS A 229 -12.58 2.99 -20.23
C HIS A 229 -13.79 3.40 -19.40
N ILE A 230 -14.10 4.68 -19.38
CA ILE A 230 -15.31 5.21 -18.72
C ILE A 230 -16.38 5.35 -19.79
N CYS A 231 -17.41 4.49 -19.73
CA CYS A 231 -18.48 4.48 -20.72
C CYS A 231 -19.48 5.64 -20.50
N ALA A 232 -20.26 5.92 -21.54
CA ALA A 232 -21.12 7.09 -21.63
C ALA A 232 -22.06 7.20 -20.41
N GLY A 233 -22.23 8.44 -19.92
CA GLY A 233 -23.11 8.74 -18.80
C GLY A 233 -22.62 8.28 -17.42
N ALA A 234 -21.45 7.65 -17.30
CA ALA A 234 -20.95 7.21 -16.01
C ALA A 234 -20.53 8.39 -15.11
N GLU A 235 -20.76 8.23 -13.81
CA GLU A 235 -20.39 9.18 -12.78
C GLU A 235 -19.32 8.56 -11.87
N VAL A 236 -18.16 9.21 -11.76
CA VAL A 236 -17.03 8.73 -10.96
C VAL A 236 -16.58 9.84 -10.01
N ILE A 237 -16.89 9.66 -8.74
CA ILE A 237 -16.70 10.64 -7.68
C ILE A 237 -15.70 10.11 -6.66
N ARG A 238 -14.68 10.91 -6.37
CA ARG A 238 -13.69 10.67 -5.31
C ARG A 238 -13.14 9.23 -5.27
N SER A 239 -12.85 8.66 -6.43
CA SER A 239 -12.59 7.22 -6.57
C SER A 239 -11.22 6.93 -7.17
N VAL A 240 -10.68 5.76 -6.82
CA VAL A 240 -9.40 5.26 -7.34
C VAL A 240 -9.66 4.01 -8.18
N LEU A 241 -9.57 4.17 -9.50
CA LEU A 241 -9.70 3.07 -10.45
C LEU A 241 -8.30 2.60 -10.84
N PHE A 242 -8.01 1.32 -10.64
CA PHE A 242 -6.76 0.72 -11.13
C PHE A 242 -6.76 0.57 -12.65
N GLU A 243 -5.61 0.19 -13.19
CA GLU A 243 -5.40 0.09 -14.63
C GLU A 243 -6.40 -0.85 -15.31
N TYR A 244 -6.77 -0.49 -16.54
CA TYR A 244 -7.68 -1.27 -17.38
C TYR A 244 -9.04 -1.52 -16.72
N THR A 245 -9.51 -0.59 -15.90
CA THR A 245 -10.86 -0.62 -15.35
C THR A 245 -11.84 -0.08 -16.40
N ARG A 246 -12.91 -0.83 -16.66
CA ARG A 246 -14.04 -0.36 -17.45
C ARG A 246 -15.20 -0.03 -16.52
N ILE A 247 -15.72 1.18 -16.57
CA ILE A 247 -16.98 1.55 -15.90
C ILE A 247 -18.09 1.46 -16.94
N SER A 248 -19.15 0.73 -16.62
CA SER A 248 -20.28 0.52 -17.53
C SER A 248 -21.11 1.81 -17.73
N PRO A 249 -21.93 1.91 -18.79
CA PRO A 249 -22.77 3.08 -19.03
C PRO A 249 -23.69 3.38 -17.84
N ASP A 250 -23.88 4.67 -17.56
CA ASP A 250 -24.80 5.18 -16.52
C ASP A 250 -24.53 4.65 -15.09
N VAL A 251 -23.32 4.14 -14.82
CA VAL A 251 -22.93 3.67 -13.49
C VAL A 251 -22.44 4.82 -12.63
N TYR A 252 -22.89 4.83 -11.38
CA TYR A 252 -22.45 5.76 -10.33
C TYR A 252 -21.44 5.09 -9.39
N LEU A 253 -20.24 5.65 -9.30
CA LEU A 253 -19.20 5.29 -8.34
C LEU A 253 -18.86 6.47 -7.44
N ASP A 254 -18.87 6.23 -6.13
CA ASP A 254 -18.59 7.24 -5.12
C ASP A 254 -17.74 6.66 -4.00
N GLU A 255 -16.61 7.33 -3.72
CA GLU A 255 -15.63 6.95 -2.70
C GLU A 255 -15.22 5.47 -2.75
N LYS A 256 -14.91 4.94 -3.95
CA LYS A 256 -14.50 3.54 -4.15
C LYS A 256 -13.07 3.38 -4.65
N VAL A 257 -12.43 2.30 -4.22
CA VAL A 257 -11.24 1.74 -4.86
C VAL A 257 -11.67 0.55 -5.71
N VAL A 258 -11.42 0.59 -7.02
CA VAL A 258 -11.76 -0.51 -7.95
C VAL A 258 -10.49 -1.18 -8.44
N PHE A 259 -10.36 -2.47 -8.15
CA PHE A 259 -9.22 -3.29 -8.54
C PHE A 259 -9.69 -4.66 -9.05
N LYS A 260 -9.45 -4.93 -10.33
CA LYS A 260 -9.86 -6.17 -11.01
C LYS A 260 -11.36 -6.44 -10.79
N GLU A 261 -11.68 -7.58 -10.16
CA GLU A 261 -13.05 -8.04 -9.92
C GLU A 261 -13.63 -7.53 -8.60
N TYR A 262 -12.92 -6.65 -7.89
CA TYR A 262 -13.32 -6.13 -6.60
C TYR A 262 -13.45 -4.61 -6.60
N SER A 263 -14.42 -4.14 -5.83
CA SER A 263 -14.49 -2.75 -5.38
C SER A 263 -14.50 -2.72 -3.86
N VAL A 264 -13.90 -1.71 -3.27
CA VAL A 264 -13.90 -1.48 -1.82
C VAL A 264 -14.35 -0.05 -1.58
N SER A 265 -15.39 0.15 -0.77
CA SER A 265 -15.82 1.49 -0.36
C SER A 265 -14.85 2.07 0.67
N ARG A 266 -14.92 3.38 0.90
CA ARG A 266 -14.20 4.06 1.97
C ARG A 266 -14.41 3.41 3.35
N ASP A 267 -15.60 2.89 3.64
CA ASP A 267 -15.94 2.23 4.90
C ASP A 267 -15.36 0.80 5.01
N GLY A 268 -14.64 0.34 3.98
CA GLY A 268 -13.99 -0.97 3.95
C GLY A 268 -14.90 -2.10 3.44
N GLU A 269 -16.10 -1.80 2.95
CA GLU A 269 -16.97 -2.83 2.38
C GLU A 269 -16.44 -3.29 1.03
N MET A 270 -16.06 -4.56 0.96
CA MET A 270 -15.58 -5.19 -0.26
C MET A 270 -16.72 -5.88 -1.00
N VAL A 271 -16.87 -5.55 -2.29
CA VAL A 271 -17.87 -6.15 -3.18
C VAL A 271 -17.18 -6.73 -4.40
N HIS A 272 -17.49 -7.99 -4.70
CA HIS A 272 -17.08 -8.65 -5.93
C HIS A 272 -18.03 -8.32 -7.09
N VAL A 273 -17.50 -8.18 -8.31
CA VAL A 273 -18.26 -7.79 -9.51
C VAL A 273 -19.49 -8.67 -9.78
N SER A 274 -19.47 -9.94 -9.35
CA SER A 274 -20.60 -10.86 -9.50
C SER A 274 -21.83 -10.50 -8.65
N ALA A 275 -21.70 -9.59 -7.68
CA ALA A 275 -22.83 -9.09 -6.90
C ALA A 275 -23.78 -8.22 -7.74
N PHE A 276 -23.31 -7.70 -8.87
CA PHE A 276 -24.08 -6.84 -9.76
C PHE A 276 -24.61 -7.64 -10.95
N GLY A 277 -25.94 -7.71 -11.09
CA GLY A 277 -26.61 -8.50 -12.15
C GLY A 277 -26.25 -8.05 -13.57
N ASN A 278 -26.00 -6.75 -13.75
CA ASN A 278 -25.20 -6.20 -14.83
C ASN A 278 -23.88 -5.73 -14.19
N SER A 279 -22.73 -6.15 -14.71
CA SER A 279 -21.42 -5.79 -14.15
C SER A 279 -21.22 -4.27 -14.19
N GLU A 280 -21.30 -3.60 -13.03
CA GLU A 280 -21.09 -2.15 -12.89
C GLU A 280 -19.71 -1.72 -13.41
N TRP A 281 -18.71 -2.57 -13.20
CA TRP A 281 -17.38 -2.42 -13.79
C TRP A 281 -16.86 -3.74 -14.36
N GLY A 282 -15.75 -3.68 -15.08
CA GLY A 282 -15.06 -4.84 -15.61
C GLY A 282 -13.66 -4.50 -16.12
N ASN A 283 -13.10 -5.36 -16.97
CA ASN A 283 -11.80 -5.16 -17.57
C ASN A 283 -11.93 -4.46 -18.94
N ALA A 284 -11.28 -3.31 -19.11
CA ALA A 284 -11.29 -2.53 -20.36
C ALA A 284 -10.66 -3.27 -21.56
N ARG A 285 -9.84 -4.29 -21.30
CA ARG A 285 -9.25 -5.14 -22.36
C ARG A 285 -10.21 -6.20 -22.88
N ASP A 286 -11.30 -6.48 -22.16
CA ASP A 286 -12.26 -7.49 -22.56
C ASP A 286 -13.09 -6.99 -23.74
N ARG A 287 -12.83 -7.55 -24.91
CA ARG A 287 -13.55 -7.25 -26.16
C ARG A 287 -15.00 -7.77 -26.20
N ARG A 288 -15.51 -8.39 -25.12
CA ARG A 288 -16.80 -9.12 -25.12
C ARG A 288 -17.65 -8.75 -23.91
N LEU A 289 -18.71 -7.97 -24.13
CA LEU A 289 -19.72 -7.59 -23.14
C LEU A 289 -20.66 -8.74 -22.67
N LYS A 290 -20.50 -9.99 -23.14
CA LYS A 290 -21.42 -11.09 -22.79
C LYS A 290 -20.71 -12.45 -22.69
N ARG A 291 -20.70 -13.06 -21.51
CA ARG A 291 -20.72 -14.53 -21.42
C ARG A 291 -22.06 -14.98 -22.01
N ARG A 292 -22.04 -15.75 -23.11
CA ARG A 292 -23.24 -16.46 -23.59
C ARG A 292 -23.68 -17.42 -22.48
N PHE A 293 -24.72 -17.09 -21.72
CA PHE A 293 -25.52 -18.12 -21.09
C PHE A 293 -26.13 -18.93 -22.23
N GLY A 294 -25.66 -20.18 -22.39
CA GLY A 294 -26.16 -21.07 -23.42
C GLY A 294 -27.65 -21.31 -23.23
N ASN A 295 -28.44 -21.03 -24.27
CA ASN A 295 -29.81 -21.50 -24.37
C ASN A 295 -29.83 -23.00 -24.11
N GLY A 296 -30.48 -23.40 -23.01
CA GLY A 296 -30.81 -24.79 -22.76
C GLY A 296 -31.70 -25.28 -23.89
N HIS A 297 -31.12 -26.08 -24.79
CA HIS A 297 -31.91 -26.87 -25.72
C HIS A 297 -32.70 -27.90 -24.89
N LYS A 298 -33.99 -27.63 -24.72
CA LYS A 298 -34.98 -28.68 -24.45
C LYS A 298 -34.90 -29.68 -25.61
N LEU A 299 -34.31 -30.84 -25.36
CA LEU A 299 -34.55 -32.04 -26.16
C LEU A 299 -35.94 -32.56 -25.74
N GLU A 300 -36.97 -32.10 -26.46
CA GLU A 300 -38.25 -32.79 -26.47
C GLU A 300 -38.07 -34.15 -27.12
N LYS A 301 -38.31 -35.19 -26.31
CA LYS A 301 -38.62 -36.53 -26.82
C LYS A 301 -39.93 -36.45 -27.60
N ALA A 302 -39.88 -36.80 -28.88
CA ALA A 302 -41.06 -37.24 -29.62
C ALA A 302 -40.77 -38.62 -30.22
N ASN A 303 -41.61 -39.57 -29.83
CA ASN A 303 -41.63 -40.97 -30.22
C ASN A 303 -42.19 -41.18 -31.64
N ALA A 304 -41.79 -42.32 -32.22
CA ALA A 304 -42.56 -43.23 -33.10
C ALA A 304 -42.93 -42.78 -34.51
N ALA A 305 -42.30 -43.37 -35.53
CA ALA A 305 -42.81 -44.51 -36.31
C ALA A 305 -41.67 -45.12 -37.14
#